data_AF-A0A925Z682-F1
#
_entry.id   AF-A0A925Z682-F1
#
_cell.length_a   1.000
_cell.length_b   1.000
_cell.length_c   1.000
_cell.angle_alpha   90.00
_cell.angle_beta   90.00
_cell.angle_gamma   90.00
#
_symmetry.space_group_name_H-M   'P 1'
#
loop_
_entity.id
_entity.type
_entity.pdbx_description
1 polymer ?
#
loop_
_entity_poly.entity_id
_entity_poly.type
_entity_poly.pdbx_seq_one_letter_code
_entity_poly.pdbx_strand_id
1 'polypeptide(L)'
;MEVKEFNRAVRFWSKGTLRKIRNEVLRMVLNVGPGYENQFADTKQYSGEINRIRFGFPYYMVFVHKGAGRGYGGKKARLDKKTYAYVKNRRQDSLRMMGTGRRIAKLWFNPVIEAQLPELASLITDYKGSKAIDIIQQAFNKLKID
;
A
#
# COMPACT_ATOMS: atom_id res chain seq x y z
N MET A 1 9.68 2.20 -23.18
CA MET A 1 8.50 2.94 -22.69
C MET A 1 8.93 4.32 -22.25
N GLU A 2 8.24 5.38 -22.67
CA GLU A 2 8.60 6.75 -22.30
C GLU A 2 8.25 7.05 -20.82
N VAL A 3 8.95 8.00 -20.19
CA VAL A 3 8.69 8.41 -18.79
C VAL A 3 7.24 8.87 -18.58
N LYS A 4 6.67 9.58 -19.56
CA LYS A 4 5.28 10.06 -19.51
C LYS A 4 4.28 8.91 -19.51
N GLU A 5 4.52 7.88 -20.31
CA GLU A 5 3.68 6.69 -20.40
C GLU A 5 3.75 5.88 -19.10
N PHE A 6 4.97 5.65 -18.58
CA PHE A 6 5.17 5.01 -17.28
C PHE A 6 4.42 5.73 -16.17
N ASN A 7 4.59 7.05 -16.08
CA ASN A 7 3.92 7.86 -15.07
C ASN A 7 2.39 7.81 -15.20
N ARG A 8 1.86 7.78 -16.42
CA ARG A 8 0.42 7.63 -16.67
C ARG A 8 -0.08 6.26 -16.21
N ALA A 9 0.63 5.19 -16.58
CA ALA A 9 0.30 3.82 -16.20
C ALA A 9 0.30 3.65 -14.67
N VAL A 10 1.33 4.14 -13.98
CA VAL A 10 1.42 4.07 -12.51
C VAL A 10 0.28 4.85 -11.82
N ARG A 11 -0.09 6.03 -12.34
CA ARG A 11 -1.25 6.78 -11.82
C ARG A 11 -2.56 6.03 -12.03
N PHE A 12 -2.73 5.42 -13.20
CA PHE A 12 -3.92 4.63 -13.51
C PHE A 12 -4.02 3.41 -12.58
N TRP A 13 -2.92 2.65 -12.44
CA TRP A 13 -2.80 1.53 -11.51
C TRP A 13 -3.14 1.95 -10.06
N SER A 14 -2.60 3.08 -9.59
CA SER A 14 -2.83 3.60 -8.25
C SER A 14 -4.32 3.92 -8.00
N LYS A 15 -4.96 4.60 -8.96
CA LYS A 15 -6.41 4.92 -8.89
C LYS A 15 -7.28 3.65 -8.99
N GLY A 16 -6.90 2.71 -9.85
CA GLY A 16 -7.58 1.42 -10.01
C GLY A 16 -7.52 0.59 -8.72
N THR A 17 -6.35 0.54 -8.10
CA THR A 17 -6.13 -0.12 -6.81
C THR A 17 -6.95 0.54 -5.70
N LEU A 18 -6.97 1.88 -5.61
CA LEU A 18 -7.82 2.60 -4.66
C LEU A 18 -9.30 2.26 -4.84
N ARG A 19 -9.78 2.16 -6.09
CA ARG A 19 -11.17 1.79 -6.37
C ARG A 19 -11.48 0.37 -5.86
N LYS A 20 -10.57 -0.58 -6.06
CA LYS A 20 -10.72 -1.95 -5.53
C LYS A 20 -10.75 -1.96 -4.00
N ILE A 21 -9.87 -1.21 -3.35
CA ILE A 21 -9.84 -1.04 -1.88
C ILE A 21 -11.18 -0.47 -1.39
N ARG A 22 -11.67 0.59 -2.04
CA ARG A 22 -12.96 1.21 -1.72
C ARG A 22 -14.13 0.23 -1.85
N ASN A 23 -14.13 -0.60 -2.90
CA ASN A 23 -15.16 -1.63 -3.08
C ASN A 23 -15.13 -2.68 -1.96
N GLU A 24 -13.96 -3.13 -1.53
CA GLU A 24 -13.85 -4.01 -0.35
C GLU A 24 -14.39 -3.34 0.91
N VAL A 25 -14.18 -2.03 1.06
CA VAL A 25 -14.77 -1.28 2.18
C VAL A 25 -16.29 -1.21 2.13
N LEU A 26 -16.87 -0.96 0.95
CA LEU A 26 -18.32 -0.96 0.78
C LEU A 26 -18.96 -2.31 1.10
N ARG A 27 -18.30 -3.42 0.80
CA ARG A 27 -18.80 -4.77 1.14
C ARG A 27 -18.92 -5.01 2.65
N MET A 28 -18.22 -4.23 3.47
CA MET A 28 -18.17 -4.43 4.92
C MET A 28 -19.16 -3.57 5.71
N VAL A 29 -19.75 -2.56 5.09
CA VAL A 29 -20.54 -1.51 5.75
C VAL A 29 -21.92 -1.40 5.12
N LEU A 30 -22.95 -1.16 5.93
CA LEU A 30 -24.31 -0.92 5.43
C LEU A 30 -24.49 0.50 4.90
N ASN A 31 -23.75 1.45 5.48
CA ASN A 31 -23.79 2.86 5.11
C ASN A 31 -22.38 3.37 4.84
N VAL A 32 -22.27 4.28 3.88
CA VAL A 32 -21.03 5.00 3.61
C VAL A 32 -20.71 5.90 4.79
N GLY A 33 -19.42 6.00 5.12
CA GLY A 33 -18.96 6.89 6.16
C GLY A 33 -17.48 7.23 5.99
N PRO A 34 -16.85 7.83 7.02
CA PRO A 34 -15.51 8.40 6.91
C PRO A 34 -14.44 7.38 6.49
N GLY A 35 -14.67 6.09 6.77
CA GLY A 35 -13.77 5.00 6.45
C GLY A 35 -13.66 4.74 4.96
N TYR A 36 -14.70 5.07 4.18
CA TYR A 36 -14.72 5.04 2.72
C TYR A 36 -14.33 6.40 2.14
N GLU A 37 -14.93 7.48 2.65
CA GLU A 37 -14.81 8.83 2.09
C GLU A 37 -13.38 9.38 2.16
N ASN A 38 -12.71 9.17 3.30
CA ASN A 38 -11.38 9.72 3.56
C ASN A 38 -10.24 8.79 3.11
N GLN A 39 -10.50 7.88 2.19
CA GLN A 39 -9.45 7.10 1.53
C GLN A 39 -8.91 7.85 0.32
N PHE A 40 -7.59 7.85 0.15
CA PHE A 40 -6.96 8.46 -1.02
C PHE A 40 -5.75 7.66 -1.50
N ALA A 41 -5.41 7.88 -2.76
CA ALA A 41 -4.16 7.42 -3.35
C ALA A 41 -3.47 8.61 -4.01
N ASP A 42 -2.19 8.75 -3.75
CA ASP A 42 -1.36 9.84 -4.24
C ASP A 42 -0.03 9.31 -4.78
N THR A 43 0.56 10.01 -5.73
CA THR A 43 1.83 9.65 -6.36
C THR A 43 2.79 10.83 -6.25
N LYS A 44 3.99 10.58 -5.71
CA LYS A 44 5.07 11.58 -5.69
C LYS A 44 6.06 11.30 -6.80
N GLN A 45 6.55 12.39 -7.40
CA GLN A 45 7.56 12.36 -8.45
C GLN A 45 8.91 12.84 -7.93
N TYR A 46 9.97 12.29 -8.50
CA TYR A 46 11.35 12.72 -8.31
C TYR A 46 12.06 12.65 -9.66
N SER A 47 12.70 13.75 -10.06
CA SER A 47 13.36 13.90 -11.37
C SER A 47 12.46 13.49 -12.55
N GLY A 48 11.18 13.88 -12.50
CA GLY A 48 10.20 13.59 -13.55
C GLY A 48 9.63 12.17 -13.54
N GLU A 49 10.13 11.25 -12.70
CA GLU A 49 9.63 9.89 -12.56
C GLU A 49 8.79 9.72 -11.29
N ILE A 50 7.71 8.96 -11.35
CA ILE A 50 7.02 8.54 -10.13
C ILE A 50 7.91 7.57 -9.35
N ASN A 51 8.23 7.93 -8.11
CA ASN A 51 9.09 7.13 -7.22
C ASN A 51 8.35 6.57 -6.01
N ARG A 52 7.15 7.09 -5.70
CA ARG A 52 6.40 6.71 -4.51
C ARG A 52 4.90 6.78 -4.76
N ILE A 53 4.22 5.74 -4.32
CA ILE A 53 2.75 5.66 -4.26
C ILE A 53 2.36 5.66 -2.78
N ARG A 54 1.38 6.48 -2.42
CA ARG A 54 0.85 6.60 -1.05
C ARG A 54 -0.61 6.22 -1.06
N PHE A 55 -1.00 5.29 -0.18
CA PHE A 55 -2.40 5.04 0.15
C PHE A 55 -2.66 5.57 1.56
N GLY A 56 -3.66 6.42 1.70
CA GLY A 56 -4.07 7.00 2.97
C GLY A 56 -5.51 6.63 3.32
N PHE A 57 -5.77 6.45 4.60
CA PHE A 57 -7.08 6.10 5.16
C PHE A 57 -7.14 6.47 6.65
N PRO A 58 -8.34 6.61 7.25
CA PRO A 58 -8.48 6.88 8.67
C PRO A 58 -7.82 5.82 9.55
N TYR A 59 -7.10 6.25 10.59
CA TYR A 59 -6.32 5.37 11.48
C TYR A 59 -7.12 4.18 12.03
N TYR A 60 -8.39 4.38 12.38
CA TYR A 60 -9.22 3.31 12.96
C TYR A 60 -9.48 2.14 11.99
N MET A 61 -9.31 2.34 10.69
CA MET A 61 -9.46 1.28 9.68
C MET A 61 -8.39 0.19 9.85
N VAL A 62 -7.25 0.48 10.47
CA VAL A 62 -6.24 -0.52 10.87
C VAL A 62 -6.85 -1.50 11.88
N PHE A 63 -7.68 -1.02 12.80
CA PHE A 63 -8.34 -1.87 13.78
C PHE A 63 -9.35 -2.80 13.12
N VAL A 64 -10.11 -2.29 12.15
CA VAL A 64 -11.01 -3.12 11.32
C VAL A 64 -10.23 -4.19 10.57
N HIS A 65 -9.11 -3.80 9.94
CA HIS A 65 -8.23 -4.69 9.21
C HIS A 65 -7.63 -5.80 10.07
N LYS A 66 -7.28 -5.48 11.32
CA LYS A 66 -6.67 -6.41 12.28
C LYS A 66 -7.66 -7.11 13.21
N GLY A 67 -8.97 -6.80 13.12
CA GLY A 67 -9.99 -7.32 14.04
C GLY A 67 -9.89 -6.79 15.48
N ALA A 68 -9.17 -5.69 15.70
CA ALA A 68 -8.94 -5.11 17.01
C ALA A 68 -10.11 -4.21 17.47
N GLY A 69 -10.45 -4.16 18.76
CA GLY A 69 -11.49 -3.26 19.27
C GLY A 69 -11.42 -3.06 20.79
N ARG A 70 -12.23 -2.13 21.33
CA ARG A 70 -12.39 -2.02 22.79
C ARG A 70 -12.92 -3.35 23.33
N GLY A 71 -12.16 -4.00 24.21
CA GLY A 71 -12.52 -5.32 24.77
C GLY A 71 -12.17 -6.53 23.88
N TYR A 72 -11.56 -6.32 22.70
CA TYR A 72 -11.22 -7.39 21.76
C TYR A 72 -9.76 -7.23 21.31
N GLY A 73 -8.90 -8.17 21.72
CA GLY A 73 -7.45 -8.07 21.50
C GLY A 73 -7.10 -8.08 20.02
N GLY A 74 -6.55 -6.96 19.53
CA GLY A 74 -5.94 -6.88 18.20
C GLY A 74 -4.61 -7.61 18.13
N LYS A 75 -4.23 -8.11 16.95
CA LYS A 75 -2.92 -8.73 16.70
C LYS A 75 -1.75 -7.81 17.13
N LYS A 76 -0.74 -8.41 17.77
CA LYS A 76 0.53 -7.80 18.16
C LYS A 76 1.22 -7.16 16.95
N ALA A 77 1.42 -5.84 16.98
CA ALA A 77 2.55 -5.20 16.31
C ALA A 77 3.30 -4.46 17.41
N ARG A 78 4.41 -5.03 17.86
CA ARG A 78 5.30 -4.42 18.86
C ARG A 78 6.08 -3.34 18.10
N LEU A 79 6.05 -2.09 18.57
CA LEU A 79 7.12 -1.15 18.28
C LEU A 79 7.89 -0.91 19.57
N ASP A 80 9.17 -1.19 19.50
CA ASP A 80 10.14 -1.09 20.58
C ASP A 80 10.68 0.35 20.66
N LYS A 81 11.15 0.76 21.84
CA LYS A 81 11.61 2.14 22.08
C LYS A 81 13.08 2.39 21.71
N LYS A 82 13.69 1.51 20.91
CA LYS A 82 14.77 1.89 19.96
C LYS A 82 14.22 2.41 18.62
N THR A 83 12.92 2.22 18.35
CA THR A 83 12.33 2.21 17.00
C THR A 83 11.18 3.22 16.79
N TYR A 84 10.90 4.09 17.78
CA TYR A 84 9.90 5.18 17.75
C TYR A 84 8.41 4.79 17.57
N ALA A 85 7.75 4.20 18.59
CA ALA A 85 6.28 4.38 18.72
C ALA A 85 5.73 4.47 20.16
N TYR A 86 4.50 5.00 20.21
CA TYR A 86 3.72 5.35 21.40
C TYR A 86 3.25 4.14 22.21
N VAL A 87 3.57 4.15 23.50
CA VAL A 87 3.01 3.24 24.51
C VAL A 87 1.88 3.97 25.23
N LYS A 88 0.64 3.52 25.04
CA LYS A 88 -0.49 3.85 25.93
C LYS A 88 -0.73 2.68 26.88
N ASN A 89 -0.90 2.99 28.16
CA ASN A 89 -1.27 2.06 29.23
C ASN A 89 -2.43 1.17 28.76
N ARG A 90 -2.16 -0.13 28.62
CA ARG A 90 -3.16 -1.17 28.35
C ARG A 90 -3.08 -2.19 29.49
N ARG A 91 -4.24 -2.64 29.96
CA ARG A 91 -4.34 -3.72 30.95
C ARG A 91 -3.66 -4.96 30.40
N GLN A 92 -2.74 -5.54 31.17
CA GLN A 92 -1.92 -6.69 30.78
C GLN A 92 -2.78 -7.87 30.29
N ASP A 93 -3.98 -8.04 30.83
CA ASP A 93 -4.91 -9.14 30.51
C ASP A 93 -5.51 -9.03 29.11
N SER A 94 -5.74 -7.79 28.63
CA SER A 94 -6.20 -7.53 27.27
C SER A 94 -5.15 -7.86 26.19
N LEU A 95 -3.88 -8.04 26.59
CA LEU A 95 -2.82 -8.54 25.71
C LEU A 95 -2.93 -10.04 25.44
N ARG A 96 -3.62 -10.83 26.26
CA ARG A 96 -3.75 -12.29 26.02
C ARG A 96 -4.99 -12.65 25.21
N MET A 97 -5.96 -11.73 25.09
CA MET A 97 -7.18 -11.94 24.31
C MET A 97 -7.03 -11.61 22.81
N MET A 98 -5.80 -11.70 22.30
CA MET A 98 -5.46 -11.40 20.91
C MET A 98 -6.02 -12.50 19.99
N GLY A 99 -6.93 -12.15 19.08
CA GLY A 99 -7.53 -13.13 18.17
C GLY A 99 -8.49 -14.14 18.82
N THR A 100 -8.69 -14.06 20.14
CA THR A 100 -9.71 -14.82 20.88
C THR A 100 -11.01 -14.03 21.05
N GLY A 101 -11.01 -12.76 20.65
CA GLY A 101 -12.19 -11.92 20.65
C GLY A 101 -13.18 -12.27 19.53
N ARG A 102 -14.49 -12.13 19.78
CA ARG A 102 -15.56 -12.36 18.78
C ARG A 102 -15.47 -11.48 17.51
N ARG A 103 -14.56 -10.49 17.46
CA ARG A 103 -14.44 -9.58 16.31
C ARG A 103 -13.54 -10.18 15.23
N ILE A 104 -14.16 -10.57 14.12
CA ILE A 104 -13.47 -11.11 12.94
C ILE A 104 -12.72 -9.98 12.22
N ALA A 105 -11.46 -10.24 11.86
CA ALA A 105 -10.65 -9.32 11.06
C ALA A 105 -11.24 -9.21 9.64
N LYS A 106 -11.45 -7.99 9.15
CA LYS A 106 -11.94 -7.78 7.79
C LYS A 106 -10.78 -7.28 6.93
N LEU A 107 -10.21 -8.15 6.11
CA LEU A 107 -9.00 -7.88 5.35
C LEU A 107 -9.28 -7.06 4.08
N TRP A 108 -9.59 -5.79 4.24
CA TRP A 108 -10.02 -4.92 3.12
C TRP A 108 -8.87 -4.27 2.35
N PHE A 109 -7.67 -4.21 2.94
CA PHE A 109 -6.51 -3.52 2.35
C PHE A 109 -5.47 -4.50 1.78
N ASN A 110 -4.84 -5.31 2.64
CA ASN A 110 -3.72 -6.18 2.25
C ASN A 110 -4.01 -7.09 1.04
N PRO A 111 -5.12 -7.87 1.00
CA PRO A 111 -5.35 -8.78 -0.11
C PRO A 111 -5.50 -8.04 -1.44
N VAL A 112 -6.08 -6.83 -1.41
CA VAL A 112 -6.22 -6.00 -2.61
C VAL A 112 -4.87 -5.51 -3.09
N ILE A 113 -4.01 -5.02 -2.18
CA ILE A 113 -2.65 -4.59 -2.55
C ILE A 113 -1.85 -5.77 -3.09
N GLU A 114 -1.82 -6.89 -2.37
CA GLU A 114 -1.07 -8.09 -2.73
C GLU A 114 -1.49 -8.62 -4.11
N ALA A 115 -2.78 -8.62 -4.42
CA ALA A 115 -3.30 -9.02 -5.73
C ALA A 115 -2.98 -8.01 -6.86
N GLN A 116 -2.56 -6.79 -6.55
CA GLN A 116 -2.22 -5.75 -7.53
C GLN A 116 -0.71 -5.54 -7.69
N LEU A 117 0.09 -6.04 -6.75
CA LEU A 117 1.55 -5.95 -6.80
C LEU A 117 2.18 -6.55 -8.07
N PRO A 118 1.73 -7.71 -8.61
CA PRO A 118 2.34 -8.28 -9.81
C PRO A 118 2.24 -7.35 -11.03
N GLU A 119 1.07 -6.73 -11.24
CA GLU A 119 0.85 -5.78 -12.33
C GLU A 119 1.79 -4.56 -12.22
N LEU A 120 1.95 -4.03 -11.00
CA LEU A 120 2.90 -2.93 -10.76
C LEU A 120 4.34 -3.36 -11.00
N ALA A 121 4.70 -4.58 -10.59
CA ALA A 121 6.05 -5.13 -10.80
C ALA A 121 6.37 -5.26 -12.30
N SER A 122 5.42 -5.73 -13.11
CA SER A 122 5.55 -5.77 -14.57
C SER A 122 5.77 -4.37 -15.14
N LEU A 123 4.95 -3.38 -14.78
CA LEU A 123 5.10 -1.99 -15.24
C LEU A 123 6.49 -1.40 -14.91
N ILE A 124 6.99 -1.66 -13.70
CA ILE A 124 8.32 -1.19 -13.28
C ILE A 124 9.41 -1.91 -14.07
N THR A 125 9.27 -3.22 -14.25
CA THR A 125 10.25 -4.05 -14.97
C THR A 125 10.34 -3.63 -16.43
N ASP A 126 9.21 -3.41 -17.10
CA ASP A 126 9.19 -2.96 -18.50
C ASP A 126 9.87 -1.60 -18.65
N TYR A 127 9.60 -0.68 -17.72
CA TYR A 127 10.19 0.66 -17.73
C TYR A 127 11.70 0.66 -17.48
N LYS A 128 12.12 0.02 -16.38
CA LYS A 128 13.54 0.02 -15.98
C LYS A 128 14.37 -0.90 -16.87
N GLY A 129 13.79 -1.99 -17.36
CA GLY A 129 14.40 -2.90 -18.33
C GLY A 129 14.68 -2.20 -19.65
N SER A 130 13.69 -1.51 -20.24
CA SER A 130 13.91 -0.73 -21.46
C SER A 130 14.98 0.35 -21.29
N LYS A 131 14.97 1.08 -20.17
CA LYS A 131 16.03 2.04 -19.85
C LYS A 131 17.42 1.43 -19.72
N ALA A 132 17.55 0.26 -19.11
CA ALA A 132 18.82 -0.42 -18.97
C ALA A 132 19.38 -0.82 -20.35
N ILE A 133 18.53 -1.34 -21.23
CA ILE A 133 18.90 -1.70 -22.61
C ILE A 133 19.37 -0.45 -23.38
N ASP A 134 18.63 0.66 -23.29
CA ASP A 134 19.00 1.91 -23.96
C ASP A 134 20.39 2.41 -23.51
N ILE A 135 20.67 2.34 -22.21
CA ILE A 135 21.98 2.74 -21.64
C ILE A 135 23.08 1.81 -22.15
N ILE A 136 22.86 0.50 -22.15
CA ILE A 136 23.83 -0.49 -22.64
C ILE A 136 24.11 -0.26 -24.13
N GLN A 137 23.09 -0.03 -24.95
CA GLN A 137 23.24 0.24 -26.38
C GLN A 137 24.02 1.53 -26.62
N GLN A 138 23.75 2.58 -25.85
CA GLN A 138 24.51 3.84 -25.92
C GLN A 138 25.97 3.64 -25.53
N ALA A 139 26.25 2.88 -24.48
CA ALA A 139 27.61 2.56 -24.06
C ALA A 139 28.34 1.75 -25.15
N PHE A 140 27.69 0.73 -25.71
CA PHE A 140 28.25 -0.08 -26.79
C PHE A 140 28.54 0.75 -28.05
N ASN A 141 27.63 1.65 -28.44
CA ASN A 141 27.83 2.54 -29.59
C ASN A 141 28.98 3.53 -29.36
N LYS A 142 29.22 3.96 -28.11
CA LYS A 142 30.39 4.80 -27.75
C LYS A 142 31.71 4.03 -27.75
N LEU A 143 31.67 2.72 -27.53
CA LEU A 143 32.85 1.83 -27.55
C LEU A 143 33.22 1.41 -28.96
N LYS A 144 32.29 1.44 -29.90
CA LYS A 144 32.57 1.36 -31.35
C LYS A 144 33.22 2.67 -31.81
N ILE A 145 34.48 2.85 -31.46
CA ILE A 145 35.40 3.75 -32.16
C ILE A 145 36.44 2.83 -32.80
N ASP A 146 36.12 2.45 -34.04
CA ASP A 146 36.97 2.30 -35.22
C ASP A 146 36.06 1.88 -36.40
#